data_AF-A0A9D2C8W6-F1
#
_entry.id   AF-A0A9D2C8W6-F1
#
_cell.length_a   1.000
_cell.length_b   1.000
_cell.length_c   1.000
_cell.angle_alpha   90.00
_cell.angle_beta   90.00
_cell.angle_gamma   90.00
#
_symmetry.space_group_name_H-M   'P 1'
#
loop_
_entity.id
_entity.type
_entity.pdbx_description
1 polymer ?
#
loop_
_entity_poly.entity_id
_entity_poly.type
_entity_poly.pdbx_seq_one_letter_code
_entity_poly.pdbx_strand_id
1 'polypeptide(L)'
;YSVHDFEDAIVNGFVDTRQLATRVNHEELVDRMLEWVGAEFSRDELVAAFDRLDDLETRISSFDDSRRDQAQLKNLTSKLIGRFAVAAARATRDAHPGPLGRFSGSVVVPRSVQAEIAVLKGTVSAFVMSVAERQPLYREQRQLMIELCEALLERGPSSLDKAFADDWRSADSDADRKRVVVDQVASLTDRAAVARHREMVE
;
A
#
# COMPACT_ATOMS: atom_id res chain seq x y z
N TYR A 1 5.10 3.44 -1.16
CA TYR A 1 4.73 2.02 -1.29
C TYR A 1 4.24 1.78 -2.70
N SER A 2 4.97 0.93 -3.43
CA SER A 2 4.67 0.48 -4.80
C SER A 2 5.51 -0.74 -5.16
N VAL A 3 6.85 -0.63 -5.06
CA VAL A 3 7.77 -1.72 -5.43
C VAL A 3 7.61 -2.94 -4.51
N HIS A 4 7.52 -2.73 -3.19
CA HIS A 4 7.31 -3.84 -2.25
C HIS A 4 5.91 -4.44 -2.37
N ASP A 5 4.87 -3.63 -2.58
CA ASP A 5 3.52 -4.16 -2.81
C ASP A 5 3.48 -5.03 -4.07
N PHE A 6 4.24 -4.66 -5.10
CA PHE A 6 4.40 -5.47 -6.31
C PHE A 6 5.20 -6.76 -6.05
N GLU A 7 6.30 -6.69 -5.30
CA GLU A 7 7.08 -7.85 -4.83
C GLU A 7 6.18 -8.84 -4.08
N ASP A 8 5.45 -8.35 -3.07
CA ASP A 8 4.55 -9.14 -2.25
C ASP A 8 3.40 -9.72 -3.08
N ALA A 9 2.86 -8.95 -4.02
CA ALA A 9 1.79 -9.45 -4.89
C ALA A 9 2.25 -10.58 -5.82
N ILE A 10 3.51 -10.57 -6.28
CA ILE A 10 4.09 -11.69 -7.02
C ILE A 10 4.30 -12.90 -6.10
N VAL A 11 4.96 -12.70 -4.95
CA VAL A 11 5.29 -13.79 -4.02
C VAL A 11 4.03 -14.49 -3.50
N ASN A 12 2.96 -13.74 -3.25
CA ASN A 12 1.69 -14.30 -2.81
C ASN A 12 0.78 -14.77 -3.97
N GLY A 13 1.26 -14.73 -5.22
CA GLY A 13 0.55 -15.24 -6.39
C GLY A 13 -0.64 -14.41 -6.87
N PHE A 14 -0.78 -13.15 -6.45
CA PHE A 14 -1.84 -12.26 -6.94
C PHE A 14 -1.55 -11.73 -8.34
N VAL A 15 -0.28 -11.52 -8.68
CA VAL A 15 0.13 -11.07 -10.02
C VAL A 15 0.64 -12.25 -10.82
N ASP A 16 -0.02 -12.57 -11.93
CA ASP A 16 0.49 -13.52 -12.90
C ASP A 16 1.57 -12.84 -13.76
N THR A 17 2.83 -13.16 -13.45
CA THR A 17 4.01 -12.63 -14.17
C THR A 17 4.06 -13.04 -15.64
N ARG A 18 3.45 -14.17 -16.03
CA ARG A 18 3.37 -14.57 -17.45
C ARG A 18 2.37 -13.70 -18.20
N GLN A 19 1.23 -13.40 -17.57
CA GLN A 19 0.25 -12.48 -18.13
C GLN A 19 0.86 -11.07 -18.26
N LEU A 20 1.59 -10.60 -17.24
CA LEU A 20 2.28 -9.31 -17.27
C LEU A 20 3.33 -9.22 -18.40
N ALA A 21 4.07 -10.30 -18.64
CA ALA A 21 5.08 -10.36 -19.69
C ALA A 21 4.51 -10.52 -21.10
N THR A 22 3.22 -10.86 -21.23
CA THR A 22 2.57 -11.07 -22.51
C THR A 22 2.05 -9.75 -23.06
N ARG A 23 2.68 -9.25 -24.13
CA ARG A 23 2.30 -7.98 -24.79
C ARG A 23 0.87 -7.95 -25.35
N VAL A 24 0.25 -9.12 -25.54
CA VAL A 24 -1.09 -9.28 -26.14
C VAL A 24 -2.19 -8.58 -25.32
N ASN A 25 -1.98 -8.35 -24.02
CA ASN A 25 -2.97 -7.72 -23.13
C ASN A 25 -2.49 -6.38 -22.54
N HIS A 26 -1.45 -5.78 -23.11
CA HIS A 26 -0.82 -4.57 -22.56
C HIS A 26 -1.81 -3.39 -22.52
N GLU A 27 -2.53 -3.15 -23.62
CA GLU A 27 -3.51 -2.08 -23.69
C GLU A 27 -4.67 -2.25 -22.70
N GLU A 28 -5.23 -3.46 -22.61
CA GLU A 28 -6.31 -3.76 -21.66
C GLU A 28 -5.85 -3.60 -20.21
N LEU A 29 -4.61 -4.04 -19.91
CA LEU A 29 -4.04 -3.86 -18.58
C LEU A 29 -3.86 -2.38 -18.25
N VAL A 30 -3.37 -1.57 -19.18
CA VAL A 30 -3.25 -0.11 -19.01
C VAL A 30 -4.61 0.54 -18.80
N ASP A 31 -5.65 0.12 -19.53
CA ASP A 31 -7.01 0.65 -19.34
C ASP A 31 -7.53 0.35 -17.91
N ARG A 32 -7.29 -0.86 -17.39
CA ARG A 32 -7.60 -1.20 -15.98
C ARG A 32 -6.76 -0.39 -14.99
N MET A 33 -5.50 -0.10 -15.30
CA MET A 33 -4.67 0.78 -14.46
C MET A 33 -5.22 2.20 -14.43
N LEU A 34 -5.69 2.73 -15.57
CA LEU A 34 -6.26 4.08 -15.67
C LEU A 34 -7.49 4.26 -14.79
N GLU A 35 -8.36 3.26 -14.72
CA GLU A 35 -9.53 3.27 -13.84
C GLU A 35 -9.13 3.50 -12.37
N TRP A 36 -7.98 2.97 -11.96
CA TRP A 36 -7.49 3.07 -10.59
C TRP A 36 -6.62 4.30 -10.32
N VAL A 37 -5.69 4.60 -11.22
CA VAL A 37 -4.79 5.76 -11.13
C VAL A 37 -5.59 7.06 -11.25
N GLY A 38 -6.75 7.03 -11.92
CA GLY A 38 -7.61 8.18 -12.14
C GLY A 38 -7.02 9.16 -13.17
N ALA A 39 -7.55 10.39 -13.18
CA ALA A 39 -7.18 11.41 -14.17
C ALA A 39 -5.81 12.07 -13.94
N GLU A 40 -4.97 11.52 -13.06
CA GLU A 40 -3.65 12.09 -12.76
C GLU A 40 -2.67 11.89 -13.93
N PHE A 41 -2.77 10.79 -14.69
CA PHE A 41 -1.90 10.47 -15.82
C PHE A 41 -2.72 10.21 -17.08
N SER A 42 -2.18 10.62 -18.22
CA SER A 42 -2.74 10.22 -19.52
C SER A 42 -2.43 8.75 -19.83
N ARG A 43 -3.23 8.15 -20.72
CA ARG A 43 -2.99 6.79 -21.23
C ARG A 43 -1.58 6.64 -21.79
N ASP A 44 -1.16 7.58 -22.62
CA ASP A 44 0.15 7.56 -23.28
C ASP A 44 1.31 7.63 -22.27
N GLU A 45 1.16 8.40 -21.19
CA GLU A 45 2.15 8.44 -20.10
C GLU A 45 2.28 7.08 -19.40
N LEU A 46 1.17 6.38 -19.18
CA LEU A 46 1.17 5.06 -18.54
C LEU A 46 1.70 3.97 -19.47
N VAL A 47 1.33 3.97 -20.74
CA VAL A 47 1.90 3.06 -21.76
C VAL A 47 3.41 3.23 -21.82
N ALA A 48 3.88 4.48 -21.99
CA ALA A 48 5.31 4.76 -22.05
C ALA A 48 6.04 4.38 -20.75
N ALA A 49 5.39 4.51 -19.59
CA ALA A 49 5.94 4.09 -18.31
C ALA A 49 6.01 2.57 -18.16
N PHE A 50 4.99 1.85 -18.63
CA PHE A 50 5.00 0.40 -18.67
C PHE A 50 6.09 -0.11 -19.60
N ASP A 51 6.24 0.46 -20.80
CA ASP A 51 7.31 0.09 -21.74
C ASP A 51 8.70 0.24 -21.09
N ARG A 52 8.96 1.34 -20.37
CA ARG A 52 10.22 1.53 -19.63
C ARG A 52 10.45 0.52 -18.49
N LEU A 53 9.38 -0.08 -17.96
CA LEU A 53 9.45 -1.14 -16.97
C LEU A 53 9.66 -2.51 -17.64
N ASP A 54 8.99 -2.77 -18.77
CA ASP A 54 9.17 -4.00 -19.58
C ASP A 54 10.58 -4.08 -20.18
N ASP A 55 11.17 -2.96 -20.56
CA ASP A 55 12.52 -2.90 -21.15
C ASP A 55 13.66 -3.07 -20.11
N LEU A 56 13.34 -3.25 -18.82
CA LEU A 56 14.37 -3.52 -17.82
C LEU A 56 15.03 -4.88 -18.06
N GLU A 57 16.37 -4.92 -18.05
CA GLU A 57 17.15 -6.17 -18.11
C GLU A 57 16.80 -7.15 -16.97
N THR A 58 16.30 -6.62 -15.85
CA THR A 58 15.88 -7.38 -14.67
C THR A 58 14.40 -7.76 -14.69
N ARG A 59 13.69 -7.56 -15.81
CA ARG A 59 12.27 -7.91 -15.93
C ARG A 59 12.01 -9.37 -15.60
N ILE A 60 10.81 -9.66 -15.13
CA ILE A 60 10.38 -11.01 -14.75
C ILE A 60 9.33 -11.48 -15.73
N SER A 61 9.60 -12.58 -16.42
CA SER A 61 8.67 -13.20 -17.38
C SER A 61 7.84 -14.34 -16.79
N SER A 62 8.30 -14.90 -15.69
CA SER A 62 7.67 -15.99 -14.95
C SER A 62 8.21 -15.99 -13.52
N PHE A 63 7.42 -16.50 -12.60
CA PHE A 63 7.82 -16.67 -11.21
C PHE A 63 7.24 -17.99 -10.68
N ASP A 64 8.11 -18.88 -10.23
CA ASP A 64 7.74 -20.19 -9.65
C ASP A 64 8.16 -20.39 -8.19
N ASP A 65 8.55 -19.30 -7.52
CA ASP A 65 9.07 -19.28 -6.15
C ASP A 65 10.40 -20.04 -5.92
N SER A 66 11.06 -20.49 -6.99
CA SER A 66 12.40 -21.05 -6.86
C SER A 66 13.41 -20.02 -6.34
N ARG A 67 14.51 -20.50 -5.75
CA ARG A 67 15.62 -19.63 -5.28
C ARG A 67 16.14 -18.70 -6.38
N ARG A 68 16.10 -19.14 -7.63
CA ARG A 68 16.53 -18.34 -8.78
C ARG A 68 15.56 -17.19 -9.02
N ASP A 69 14.27 -17.49 -9.10
CA ASP A 69 13.22 -16.51 -9.38
C ASP A 69 13.11 -15.49 -8.23
N GLN A 70 13.26 -15.94 -6.98
CA GLN A 70 13.39 -15.07 -5.80
C GLN A 70 14.58 -14.09 -5.92
N ALA A 71 15.75 -14.57 -6.36
CA ALA A 71 16.91 -13.70 -6.57
C ALA A 71 16.69 -12.71 -7.73
N GLN A 72 16.03 -13.14 -8.81
CA GLN A 72 15.68 -12.27 -9.93
C GLN A 72 14.66 -11.19 -9.53
N LEU A 73 13.63 -11.58 -8.77
CA LEU A 73 12.67 -10.64 -8.19
C LEU A 73 13.36 -9.62 -7.30
N LYS A 74 14.32 -10.06 -6.47
CA LYS A 74 15.10 -9.16 -5.63
C LYS A 74 15.96 -8.19 -6.43
N ASN A 75 16.53 -8.64 -7.54
CA ASN A 75 17.29 -7.78 -8.45
C ASN A 75 16.39 -6.71 -9.08
N LEU A 76 15.20 -7.09 -9.56
CA LEU A 76 14.22 -6.13 -10.10
C LEU A 76 13.83 -5.08 -9.05
N THR A 77 13.41 -5.51 -7.87
CA THR A 77 12.93 -4.60 -6.82
C THR A 77 14.04 -3.67 -6.33
N SER A 78 15.25 -4.20 -6.16
CA SER A 78 16.44 -3.39 -5.80
C SER A 78 16.78 -2.36 -6.88
N LYS A 79 16.71 -2.76 -8.16
CA LYS A 79 16.97 -1.86 -9.29
C LYS A 79 15.94 -0.73 -9.35
N LEU A 80 14.66 -1.03 -9.17
CA LEU A 80 13.58 -0.05 -9.15
C LEU A 80 13.73 0.94 -8.00
N ILE A 81 13.94 0.45 -6.77
CA ILE A 81 14.15 1.30 -5.58
C ILE A 81 15.35 2.23 -5.80
N GLY A 82 16.47 1.69 -6.25
CA GLY A 82 17.67 2.48 -6.54
C GLY A 82 17.42 3.54 -7.63
N ARG A 83 16.77 3.16 -8.74
CA ARG A 83 16.44 4.08 -9.84
C ARG A 83 15.55 5.23 -9.37
N PHE A 84 14.48 4.93 -8.62
CA PHE A 84 13.54 5.94 -8.13
C PHE A 84 14.17 6.87 -7.09
N ALA A 85 14.91 6.31 -6.12
CA ALA A 85 15.59 7.10 -5.10
C ALA A 85 16.63 8.03 -5.72
N VAL A 86 17.45 7.55 -6.65
CA VAL A 86 18.46 8.37 -7.34
C VAL A 86 17.81 9.45 -8.18
N ALA A 87 16.76 9.13 -8.94
CA ALA A 87 16.05 10.11 -9.77
C ALA A 87 15.40 11.21 -8.93
N ALA A 88 14.73 10.85 -7.83
CA ALA A 88 14.15 11.82 -6.91
C ALA A 88 15.21 12.66 -6.20
N ALA A 89 16.31 12.06 -5.74
CA ALA A 89 17.40 12.78 -5.09
C ALA A 89 18.05 13.81 -6.03
N ARG A 90 18.33 13.43 -7.28
CA ARG A 90 18.89 14.32 -8.29
C ARG A 90 17.94 15.47 -8.61
N ALA A 91 16.69 15.17 -8.95
CA ALA A 91 15.70 16.20 -9.27
C ALA A 91 15.45 17.16 -8.09
N THR A 92 15.43 16.64 -6.87
CA THR A 92 15.33 17.46 -5.65
C THR A 92 16.55 18.37 -5.48
N ARG A 93 17.76 17.86 -5.76
CA ARG A 93 18.97 18.67 -5.66
C ARG A 93 19.00 19.78 -6.70
N ASP A 94 18.66 19.45 -7.94
CA ASP A 94 18.64 20.39 -9.06
C ASP A 94 17.62 21.51 -8.84
N ALA A 95 16.45 21.20 -8.27
CA ALA A 95 15.41 22.18 -7.99
C ALA A 95 15.74 23.13 -6.81
N HIS A 96 16.69 22.77 -5.95
CA HIS A 96 16.91 23.47 -4.68
C HIS A 96 18.40 23.72 -4.37
N PRO A 97 19.17 24.50 -5.14
CA PRO A 97 20.64 24.57 -5.03
C PRO A 97 21.23 24.92 -3.63
N GLY A 98 20.44 25.46 -2.69
CA GLY A 98 20.85 25.70 -1.30
C GLY A 98 20.80 24.47 -0.37
N PRO A 99 21.05 24.65 0.93
CA PRO A 99 20.95 23.58 1.92
C PRO A 99 19.53 23.02 2.01
N LEU A 100 19.39 21.69 2.01
CA LEU A 100 18.12 21.02 2.26
C LEU A 100 17.89 20.91 3.76
N GLY A 101 16.72 21.34 4.21
CA GLY A 101 16.31 21.33 5.61
C GLY A 101 14.78 21.46 5.71
N ARG A 102 14.26 21.54 6.94
CA ARG A 102 12.82 21.42 7.25
C ARG A 102 11.88 22.20 6.33
N PHE A 103 12.25 23.41 5.93
CA PHE A 103 11.45 24.28 5.05
C PHE A 103 12.23 24.77 3.82
N SER A 104 13.43 24.24 3.60
CA SER A 104 14.37 24.73 2.56
C SER A 104 14.43 23.81 1.34
N GLY A 105 13.41 22.97 1.15
CA GLY A 105 13.27 22.11 -0.02
C GLY A 105 12.08 21.16 0.11
N SER A 106 11.60 20.69 -1.03
CA SER A 106 10.59 19.65 -1.14
C SER A 106 11.11 18.53 -2.02
N VAL A 107 10.76 17.27 -1.72
CA VAL A 107 11.14 16.15 -2.58
C VAL A 107 10.47 16.32 -3.94
N VAL A 108 11.29 16.32 -4.99
CA VAL A 108 10.85 16.34 -6.38
C VAL A 108 10.99 14.94 -6.95
N VAL A 109 9.87 14.32 -7.32
CA VAL A 109 9.87 13.05 -8.06
C VAL A 109 9.60 13.38 -9.53
N PRO A 110 10.50 13.04 -10.47
CA PRO A 110 10.27 13.29 -11.89
C PRO A 110 8.96 12.66 -12.37
N ARG A 111 8.25 13.35 -13.26
CA ARG A 111 6.94 12.91 -13.78
C ARG A 111 6.99 11.49 -14.37
N SER A 112 8.05 11.16 -15.09
CA SER A 112 8.27 9.81 -15.65
C SER A 112 8.39 8.72 -14.59
N VAL A 113 8.99 9.03 -13.44
CA VAL A 113 9.11 8.12 -12.29
C VAL A 113 7.76 8.00 -11.57
N GLN A 114 7.02 9.11 -11.44
CA GLN A 114 5.67 9.05 -10.88
C GLN A 114 4.76 8.14 -11.74
N ALA A 115 4.84 8.23 -13.06
CA ALA A 115 4.10 7.36 -13.98
C ALA A 115 4.49 5.89 -13.83
N GLU A 116 5.77 5.56 -13.67
CA GLU A 116 6.22 4.18 -13.41
C GLU A 116 5.71 3.66 -12.06
N ILE A 117 5.70 4.50 -11.02
CA ILE A 117 5.10 4.18 -9.73
C ILE A 117 3.59 3.94 -9.88
N ALA A 118 2.91 4.76 -10.68
CA ALA A 118 1.48 4.60 -10.97
C ALA A 118 1.20 3.28 -11.69
N VAL A 119 2.03 2.90 -12.66
CA VAL A 119 1.94 1.58 -13.34
C VAL A 119 2.12 0.43 -12.35
N LEU A 120 3.13 0.47 -11.47
CA LEU A 120 3.33 -0.61 -10.48
C LEU A 120 2.12 -0.75 -9.54
N LYS A 121 1.60 0.37 -9.04
CA LYS A 121 0.41 0.38 -8.18
C LYS A 121 -0.83 -0.12 -8.93
N GLY A 122 -1.08 0.43 -10.11
CA GLY A 122 -2.19 0.03 -10.97
C GLY A 122 -2.13 -1.44 -11.35
N THR A 123 -0.93 -1.99 -11.58
CA THR A 123 -0.73 -3.44 -11.81
C THR A 123 -1.19 -4.23 -10.60
N VAL A 124 -0.69 -3.92 -9.41
CA VAL A 124 -1.11 -4.61 -8.17
C VAL A 124 -2.61 -4.49 -7.99
N SER A 125 -3.19 -3.31 -8.17
CA SER A 125 -4.63 -3.09 -8.02
C SER A 125 -5.46 -3.84 -9.06
N ALA A 126 -5.09 -3.82 -10.34
CA ALA A 126 -5.82 -4.51 -11.41
C ALA A 126 -5.85 -6.02 -11.18
N PHE A 127 -4.76 -6.59 -10.66
CA PHE A 127 -4.68 -8.02 -10.35
C PHE A 127 -5.34 -8.36 -9.00
N VAL A 128 -5.04 -7.63 -7.92
CA VAL A 128 -5.58 -7.90 -6.57
C VAL A 128 -7.08 -7.62 -6.48
N MET A 129 -7.59 -6.54 -7.08
CA MET A 129 -9.03 -6.22 -7.02
C MET A 129 -9.87 -7.14 -7.91
N SER A 130 -9.27 -7.78 -8.92
CA SER A 130 -9.92 -8.85 -9.69
C SER A 130 -10.16 -10.12 -8.84
N VAL A 131 -9.48 -10.25 -7.69
CA VAL A 131 -9.70 -11.32 -6.73
C VAL A 131 -10.93 -10.98 -5.86
N ALA A 132 -12.12 -11.24 -6.42
CA ALA A 132 -13.40 -11.16 -5.73
C ALA A 132 -13.42 -11.92 -4.38
N GLU A 133 -12.52 -12.89 -4.22
CA GLU A 133 -12.38 -13.77 -3.05
C GLU A 133 -11.99 -13.03 -1.76
N ARG A 134 -11.42 -11.80 -1.84
CA ARG A 134 -10.98 -11.03 -0.65
C ARG A 134 -11.98 -10.01 -0.14
N GLN A 135 -13.00 -9.65 -0.92
CA GLN A 135 -14.04 -8.74 -0.45
C GLN A 135 -14.75 -9.25 0.82
N PRO A 136 -15.05 -10.56 0.98
CA PRO A 136 -15.60 -11.08 2.23
C PRO A 136 -14.68 -10.83 3.42
N LEU A 137 -13.39 -11.14 3.31
CA LEU A 137 -12.41 -10.94 4.38
C LEU A 137 -12.31 -9.48 4.83
N TYR A 138 -12.25 -8.52 3.89
CA TYR A 138 -12.20 -7.11 4.25
C TYR A 138 -13.48 -6.64 4.95
N ARG A 139 -14.65 -7.18 4.57
CA ARG A 139 -15.91 -6.91 5.27
C ARG A 139 -15.90 -7.47 6.68
N GLU A 140 -15.45 -8.71 6.85
CA GLU A 140 -15.32 -9.37 8.16
C GLU A 140 -14.35 -8.60 9.08
N GLN A 141 -13.17 -8.22 8.58
CA GLN A 141 -12.21 -7.43 9.34
C GLN A 141 -12.76 -6.05 9.73
N ARG A 142 -13.48 -5.39 8.81
CA ARG A 142 -14.13 -4.11 9.11
C ARG A 142 -15.21 -4.26 10.17
N GLN A 143 -16.02 -5.31 10.06
CA GLN A 143 -17.06 -5.61 11.03
C GLN A 143 -16.46 -5.89 12.42
N LEU A 144 -15.40 -6.68 12.48
CA LEU A 144 -14.64 -6.96 13.70
C LEU A 144 -14.15 -5.65 14.37
N MET A 145 -13.60 -4.72 13.58
CA MET A 145 -13.16 -3.41 14.11
C MET A 145 -14.32 -2.58 14.66
N ILE A 146 -15.47 -2.59 13.99
CA ILE A 146 -16.67 -1.85 14.42
C ILE A 146 -17.18 -2.42 15.75
N GLU A 147 -17.39 -3.73 15.81
CA GLU A 147 -17.88 -4.42 17.00
C GLU A 147 -16.94 -4.25 18.20
N LEU A 148 -15.62 -4.32 17.97
CA LEU A 148 -14.64 -4.08 19.03
C LEU A 148 -14.74 -2.63 19.56
N CYS A 149 -14.86 -1.64 18.68
CA CYS A 149 -15.02 -0.25 19.10
C CYS A 149 -16.32 -0.05 19.88
N GLU A 150 -17.43 -0.64 19.43
CA GLU A 150 -18.73 -0.54 20.10
C GLU A 150 -18.71 -1.19 21.48
N ALA A 151 -18.14 -2.39 21.61
CA ALA A 151 -18.01 -3.09 22.88
C ALA A 151 -17.14 -2.32 23.89
N LEU A 152 -16.04 -1.72 23.45
CA LEU A 152 -15.19 -0.89 24.30
C LEU A 152 -15.90 0.40 24.73
N LEU A 153 -16.67 1.02 23.84
CA LEU A 153 -17.44 2.22 24.13
C LEU A 153 -18.55 1.94 25.16
N GLU A 154 -19.24 0.80 25.04
CA GLU A 154 -20.32 0.38 25.93
C GLU A 154 -19.80 0.00 27.33
N ARG A 155 -18.72 -0.79 27.40
CA ARG A 155 -18.12 -1.25 28.67
C ARG A 155 -17.34 -0.14 29.39
N GLY A 156 -16.92 0.90 28.67
CA GLY A 156 -16.30 2.09 29.23
C GLY A 156 -14.89 1.87 29.80
N PRO A 157 -14.46 2.67 30.80
CA PRO A 157 -13.04 2.76 31.18
C PRO A 157 -12.48 1.49 31.83
N SER A 158 -13.32 0.56 32.30
CA SER A 158 -12.86 -0.70 32.89
C SER A 158 -12.32 -1.71 31.87
N SER A 159 -12.70 -1.59 30.59
CA SER A 159 -12.22 -2.46 29.51
C SER A 159 -11.08 -1.85 28.68
N LEU A 160 -10.67 -0.62 28.99
CA LEU A 160 -9.57 0.07 28.35
C LEU A 160 -8.26 -0.22 29.08
N ASP A 161 -7.14 -0.16 28.36
CA ASP A 161 -5.83 -0.21 29.00
C ASP A 161 -5.65 1.06 29.84
N LYS A 162 -4.82 0.97 30.89
CA LYS A 162 -4.77 1.98 31.96
C LYS A 162 -4.67 3.42 31.46
N ALA A 163 -3.79 3.70 30.50
CA ALA A 163 -3.61 5.06 29.98
C ALA A 163 -4.89 5.59 29.33
N PHE A 164 -5.50 4.80 28.44
CA PHE A 164 -6.76 5.15 27.78
C PHE A 164 -7.94 5.20 28.77
N ALA A 165 -7.95 4.38 29.82
CA ALA A 165 -8.93 4.49 30.89
C ALA A 165 -8.82 5.83 31.65
N ASP A 166 -7.60 6.31 31.88
CA ASP A 166 -7.35 7.60 32.53
C ASP A 166 -7.76 8.77 31.62
N ASP A 167 -7.48 8.68 30.31
CA ASP A 167 -7.92 9.64 29.30
C ASP A 167 -9.45 9.66 29.16
N TRP A 168 -10.11 8.49 29.16
CA TRP A 168 -11.56 8.37 29.13
C TRP A 168 -12.22 9.06 30.33
N ARG A 169 -11.67 8.91 31.54
CA ARG A 169 -12.20 9.56 32.75
C ARG A 169 -12.02 11.08 32.72
N SER A 170 -11.02 11.55 31.99
CA SER A 170 -10.71 12.98 31.80
C SER A 170 -11.48 13.60 30.63
N ALA A 171 -12.21 12.79 29.85
CA ALA A 171 -12.94 13.24 28.68
C ALA A 171 -14.23 13.97 29.06
N ASP A 172 -14.40 15.18 28.51
CA ASP A 172 -15.52 16.08 28.80
C ASP A 172 -16.77 15.81 27.93
N SER A 173 -16.64 14.98 26.89
CA SER A 173 -17.73 14.66 25.98
C SER A 173 -17.71 13.22 25.48
N ASP A 174 -18.85 12.77 24.94
CA ASP A 174 -18.95 11.44 24.31
C ASP A 174 -18.10 11.34 23.04
N ALA A 175 -17.87 12.46 22.34
CA ALA A 175 -16.96 12.51 21.20
C ALA A 175 -15.51 12.26 21.64
N ASP A 176 -15.09 12.84 22.76
CA ASP A 176 -13.75 12.63 23.32
C ASP A 176 -13.58 11.19 23.82
N ARG A 177 -14.59 10.63 24.47
CA ARG A 177 -14.60 9.20 24.87
C ARG A 177 -14.50 8.27 23.66
N LYS A 178 -15.24 8.56 22.59
CA LYS A 178 -15.14 7.82 21.33
C LYS A 178 -13.75 7.93 20.72
N ARG A 179 -13.10 9.09 20.81
CA ARG A 179 -11.72 9.27 20.34
C ARG A 179 -10.74 8.39 21.11
N VAL A 180 -10.88 8.31 22.44
CA VAL A 180 -10.06 7.43 23.28
C VAL A 180 -10.17 5.96 22.86
N VAL A 181 -11.38 5.48 22.55
CA VAL A 181 -11.57 4.12 22.00
C VAL A 181 -10.88 3.94 20.66
N VAL A 182 -11.00 4.92 19.75
CA VAL A 182 -10.30 4.87 18.46
C VAL A 182 -8.78 4.79 18.65
N ASP A 183 -8.22 5.56 19.59
CA ASP A 183 -6.78 5.56 19.88
C ASP A 183 -6.32 4.23 20.50
N GLN A 184 -7.11 3.66 21.43
CA GLN A 184 -6.85 2.33 21.96
C GLN A 184 -6.84 1.29 20.84
N VAL A 185 -7.88 1.22 20.02
CA VAL A 185 -8.01 0.20 18.96
C VAL A 185 -6.91 0.38 17.90
N ALA A 186 -6.59 1.62 17.53
CA ALA A 186 -5.52 1.91 16.56
C ALA A 186 -4.11 1.53 17.06
N SER A 187 -3.92 1.37 18.38
CA SER A 187 -2.67 0.92 18.96
C SER A 187 -2.49 -0.60 18.96
N LEU A 188 -3.55 -1.36 18.67
CA LEU A 188 -3.52 -2.82 18.67
C LEU A 188 -2.88 -3.36 17.39
N THR A 189 -2.10 -4.44 17.54
CA THR A 189 -1.74 -5.29 16.40
C THR A 189 -2.96 -6.10 15.96
N ASP A 190 -2.98 -6.57 14.71
CA ASP A 190 -4.07 -7.41 14.18
C ASP A 190 -4.40 -8.60 15.10
N ARG A 191 -3.36 -9.30 15.59
CA ARG A 191 -3.53 -10.44 16.51
C ARG A 191 -4.14 -10.02 17.84
N ALA A 192 -3.73 -8.86 18.37
CA ALA A 192 -4.28 -8.34 19.61
C ALA A 192 -5.73 -7.89 19.43
N ALA A 193 -6.06 -7.22 18.31
CA ALA A 193 -7.41 -6.79 18.00
C ALA A 193 -8.38 -7.98 17.86
N VAL A 194 -7.97 -9.04 17.15
CA VAL A 194 -8.76 -10.29 17.06
C VAL A 194 -8.93 -10.93 18.44
N ALA A 195 -7.87 -11.04 19.23
CA ALA A 195 -7.97 -11.63 20.58
C ALA A 195 -8.89 -10.82 21.51
N ARG A 196 -8.80 -9.48 21.45
CA ARG A 196 -9.62 -8.56 22.24
C ARG A 196 -11.10 -8.64 21.82
N HIS A 197 -11.36 -8.72 20.52
CA HIS A 197 -12.72 -8.89 20.00
C HIS A 197 -13.34 -10.20 20.48
N ARG A 198 -12.62 -11.32 20.41
CA ARG A 198 -13.08 -12.62 20.95
C ARG A 198 -13.36 -12.60 22.45
N GLU A 199 -12.62 -11.81 23.23
CA GLU A 199 -12.86 -11.70 24.67
C GLU A 199 -14.11 -10.86 25.00
N MET A 200 -14.42 -9.89 24.15
CA MET A 200 -15.41 -8.84 24.45
C MET A 200 -16.74 -9.01 23.74
N VAL A 201 -16.76 -9.67 22.59
CA VAL A 201 -17.91 -9.76 21.68
C VAL A 201 -18.41 -11.20 21.51
N GLU A 202 -17.49 -12.18 21.45
CA GLU A 202 -17.83 -13.62 21.43
C GLU A 202 -18.10 -14.16 22.84
#